data_AF-A0A098LXY6-F1
#
_entry.id   AF-A0A098LXY6-F1
#
_cell.length_a   1.000
_cell.length_b   1.000
_cell.length_c   1.000
_cell.angle_alpha   90.00
_cell.angle_beta   90.00
_cell.angle_gamma   90.00
#
_symmetry.space_group_name_H-M   'P 1'
#
loop_
_entity.id
_entity.type
_entity.pdbx_description
1 polymer ?
#
loop_
_entity_poly.entity_id
_entity_poly.type
_entity_poly.pdbx_seq_one_letter_code
_entity_poly.pdbx_strand_id
1 'polypeptide(L)' 'MEKLTLLLLVAAVLLSTQVLVQGDGGKKQKAKINFFTGRMLSGNKQKRCAEAYESCVNHSDCCEKYCNDSYCY' A
#
# COMPACT_ATOMS: atom_id res chain seq x y z
N MET A 1 -46.73 8.85 -26.70
CA MET A 1 -45.75 7.75 -26.52
C MET A 1 -44.71 8.06 -25.44
N GLU A 2 -44.81 9.17 -24.69
CA GLU A 2 -43.74 9.62 -23.78
C GLU A 2 -43.72 8.88 -22.43
N LYS A 3 -44.86 8.37 -21.97
CA LYS A 3 -44.98 7.64 -20.70
C LYS A 3 -44.16 6.35 -20.67
N LEU A 4 -44.01 5.68 -21.81
CA LEU A 4 -43.20 4.46 -21.93
C LEU A 4 -41.69 4.78 -21.88
N THR A 5 -41.28 5.89 -22.49
CA THR A 5 -39.87 6.33 -22.51
C THR A 5 -39.38 6.70 -21.11
N LEU A 6 -40.21 7.36 -20.30
CA LEU A 6 -39.87 7.69 -18.91
C LEU A 6 -39.71 6.44 -18.05
N LEU A 7 -40.56 5.43 -18.23
CA LEU A 7 -40.44 4.15 -17.53
C LEU A 7 -39.16 3.40 -17.91
N LEU A 8 -38.76 3.44 -19.19
CA LEU A 8 -37.51 2.86 -19.67
C LEU A 8 -36.28 3.57 -19.09
N LEU A 9 -36.30 4.90 -19.02
CA LEU A 9 -35.22 5.69 -18.42
C LEU A 9 -35.05 5.39 -16.93
N VAL A 10 -36.16 5.31 -16.18
CA VAL A 10 -36.12 4.97 -14.74
C VAL A 10 -35.58 3.54 -14.54
N ALA A 11 -36.00 2.57 -15.36
CA ALA A 11 -35.50 1.20 -15.29
C ALA A 11 -33.99 1.10 -15.61
N ALA A 12 -33.50 1.83 -16.61
CA ALA A 12 -32.07 1.86 -16.95
C ALA A 12 -31.20 2.46 -15.83
N VAL A 13 -31.70 3.50 -15.15
CA VAL A 13 -31.02 4.10 -13.99
C VAL A 13 -30.97 3.12 -12.82
N LEU A 14 -32.07 2.44 -12.52
CA LEU A 14 -32.14 1.44 -11.44
C LEU A 14 -31.26 0.20 -11.71
N LEU A 15 -31.09 -0.21 -12.96
CA LEU A 15 -30.19 -1.32 -13.31
C LEU A 15 -28.71 -0.91 -13.26
N SER A 16 -28.38 0.36 -13.53
CA SER A 16 -27.02 0.88 -13.47
C SER A 16 -26.47 0.93 -12.03
N THR A 17 -27.33 1.12 -11.03
CA THR A 17 -26.90 1.15 -9.61
C THR A 17 -26.60 -0.24 -9.06
N GLN A 18 -27.22 -1.30 -9.58
CA GLN A 18 -26.97 -2.67 -9.12
C GLN A 18 -25.67 -3.27 -9.69
N VAL A 19 -25.13 -2.72 -10.78
CA VAL A 19 -23.88 -3.18 -11.41
C VAL A 19 -22.63 -2.66 -10.68
N LEU A 20 -22.74 -1.61 -9.86
CA LEU A 20 -21.61 -1.11 -9.06
C LEU A 20 -21.38 -1.90 -7.74
N VAL A 21 -22.31 -2.77 -7.35
CA VAL A 21 -22.21 -3.62 -6.14
C VAL A 21 -21.87 -5.08 -6.51
N GLN A 22 -21.34 -5.32 -7.71
CA GLN A 22 -20.75 -6.62 -8.05
C GLN A 22 -19.36 -6.46 -8.68
N GLY A 23 -18.66 -5.40 -8.31
CA GLY A 23 -17.21 -5.37 -8.45
C GLY A 23 -16.61 -6.35 -7.47
N ASP A 24 -16.18 -7.50 -7.99
CA ASP A 24 -15.26 -8.48 -7.42
C ASP A 24 -13.96 -7.81 -6.88
N GLY A 25 -14.10 -7.03 -5.82
CA GLY A 25 -13.03 -6.26 -5.18
C GLY A 25 -12.37 -6.99 -4.01
N GLY A 26 -12.87 -8.19 -3.67
CA GLY A 26 -12.39 -8.95 -2.51
C GLY A 26 -10.98 -9.53 -2.65
N LYS A 27 -10.45 -9.65 -3.88
CA LYS A 27 -9.15 -10.29 -4.14
C LYS A 27 -8.05 -9.29 -4.52
N LYS A 28 -8.36 -8.24 -5.29
CA LYS A 28 -7.35 -7.24 -5.72
C LYS A 28 -6.95 -6.26 -4.62
N GLN A 29 -7.85 -5.88 -3.70
CA GLN A 29 -7.48 -4.99 -2.59
C GLN A 29 -6.58 -5.70 -1.57
N LYS A 30 -6.80 -7.00 -1.28
CA LYS A 30 -5.91 -7.78 -0.39
C LYS A 30 -4.47 -7.86 -0.90
N ALA A 31 -4.27 -8.03 -2.21
CA ALA A 31 -2.92 -8.08 -2.78
C ALA A 31 -2.17 -6.74 -2.67
N LYS A 32 -2.86 -5.61 -2.90
CA LYS A 32 -2.26 -4.27 -2.77
C LYS A 32 -1.99 -3.92 -1.31
N ILE A 33 -2.91 -4.24 -0.40
CA ILE A 33 -2.70 -4.08 1.05
C ILE A 33 -1.51 -4.93 1.51
N ASN A 34 -1.42 -6.21 1.11
CA ASN A 34 -0.29 -7.07 1.46
C ASN A 34 1.06 -6.53 0.95
N PHE A 35 1.10 -5.87 -0.21
CA PHE A 35 2.33 -5.25 -0.71
C PHE A 35 2.77 -4.06 0.16
N PHE A 36 1.83 -3.18 0.53
CA PHE A 36 2.14 -2.05 1.41
C PHE A 36 2.44 -2.49 2.84
N THR A 37 1.69 -3.45 3.38
CA THR A 37 1.94 -4.04 4.71
C THR A 37 3.25 -4.82 4.73
N GLY A 38 3.58 -5.58 3.68
CA GLY A 38 4.87 -6.27 3.55
C GLY A 38 6.05 -5.31 3.47
N ARG A 39 5.91 -4.18 2.76
CA ARG A 39 6.92 -3.11 2.71
C ARG A 39 7.07 -2.39 4.05
N MET A 40 5.97 -2.13 4.76
CA MET A 40 5.98 -1.57 6.12
C MET A 40 6.60 -2.52 7.14
N LEU A 41 6.29 -3.83 7.07
CA LEU A 41 6.86 -4.85 7.95
C LEU A 41 8.32 -5.13 7.64
N SER A 42 8.74 -5.06 6.36
CA SER A 42 10.14 -5.19 5.99
C SER A 42 10.96 -3.94 6.31
N GLY A 43 10.35 -2.74 6.25
CA GLY A 43 10.99 -1.49 6.65
C GLY A 43 11.12 -1.31 8.17
N ASN A 44 10.36 -2.10 8.94
CA ASN A 44 10.40 -2.12 10.39
C ASN A 44 10.99 -3.43 10.95
N LYS A 45 11.85 -4.10 10.17
CA LYS A 45 12.88 -4.94 10.79
C LYS A 45 13.81 -3.97 11.50
N GLN A 46 13.49 -3.70 12.77
CA GLN A 46 14.35 -3.06 13.76
C GLN A 46 15.80 -3.16 13.31
N LYS A 47 16.32 -2.09 12.69
CA LYS A 47 17.64 -2.07 12.08
C LYS A 47 18.61 -2.49 13.17
N ARG A 48 19.10 -3.73 13.12
CA ARG A 48 20.06 -4.25 14.10
C ARG A 48 21.39 -3.52 14.01
N CYS A 49 21.60 -2.86 12.87
CA CYS A 49 22.75 -2.05 12.55
C CYS A 49 22.31 -0.91 11.61
N ALA A 50 22.99 0.23 11.73
CA ALA A 50 22.93 1.41 10.91
C ALA A 50 23.47 1.14 9.49
N GLU A 51 22.76 1.67 8.50
CA GLU A 51 23.17 1.66 7.10
C GLU A 51 24.23 2.74 6.82
N ALA A 52 24.72 2.80 5.59
CA ALA A 52 25.68 3.81 5.16
C ALA A 52 25.19 5.23 5.47
N TYR A 53 26.07 6.06 6.03
CA TYR A 53 25.82 7.45 6.43
C TYR A 53 24.75 7.65 7.51
N GLU A 54 24.29 6.58 8.15
CA GLU A 54 23.51 6.69 9.37
C GLU A 54 24.42 6.89 10.58
N SER A 55 23.87 7.48 11.64
CA SER A 55 24.62 7.79 12.86
C SER A 55 25.00 6.51 13.62
N CYS A 56 26.20 6.51 14.18
CA CYS A 56 26.76 5.40 14.96
C CYS A 56 27.57 5.91 16.14
N VAL A 57 27.72 5.07 17.16
CA VAL A 57 28.61 5.32 18.31
C VAL A 57 29.80 4.36 18.26
N ASN A 58 29.55 3.11 17.84
CA ASN A 58 30.54 2.05 17.74
C ASN A 58 30.59 1.46 16.34
N HIS A 59 31.70 0.82 16.00
CA HIS A 59 31.85 0.16 14.69
C HIS A 59 30.85 -0.99 14.50
N SER A 60 30.47 -1.68 15.58
CA SER A 60 29.44 -2.74 15.57
C SER A 60 28.04 -2.24 15.26
N ASP A 61 27.81 -0.92 15.37
CA ASP A 61 26.53 -0.35 15.06
C ASP A 61 26.31 -0.34 13.55
N CYS A 62 27.36 -0.40 12.72
CA CYS A 62 27.26 -0.38 11.27
C CYS A 62 27.17 -1.80 10.70
N CYS A 63 26.36 -2.01 9.66
CA CYS A 63 26.13 -3.37 9.14
C CYS A 63 27.35 -3.96 8.39
N GLU A 64 27.97 -3.14 7.54
CA GLU A 64 29.10 -3.55 6.67
C GLU A 64 30.23 -2.52 6.68
N LYS A 65 30.02 -1.42 7.41
CA LYS A 65 30.82 -0.20 7.42
C LYS A 65 31.46 0.00 8.79
N TYR A 66 32.34 0.98 8.92
CA TYR A 66 32.90 1.36 10.22
C TYR A 66 32.36 2.70 10.68
N CYS A 67 32.34 2.91 11.98
CA CYS A 67 31.89 4.17 12.54
C CYS A 67 33.01 5.20 12.49
N ASN A 68 32.84 6.23 11.68
CA ASN A 68 33.78 7.34 11.55
C ASN A 68 33.03 8.67 11.59
N ASP A 69 33.55 9.62 12.37
CA ASP A 69 32.90 10.92 12.60
C ASP A 69 31.43 10.82 13.04
N SER A 70 31.09 9.79 13.81
CA SER A 70 29.71 9.46 14.25
C SER A 70 28.76 9.01 13.13
N TYR A 71 29.28 8.62 11.96
CA TYR A 71 28.51 8.06 10.85
C TYR A 71 29.14 6.78 10.28
N CYS A 72 28.32 5.90 9.70
CA CYS A 72 28.81 4.66 9.09
C CYS A 72 29.39 4.88 7.68
N TYR A 73 30.69 4.64 7.49
CA TYR A 73 31.40 4.77 6.20
C TYR A 73 31.98 3.48 5.65
#